data_AF-A0A8H7SEY9-F1
#
_entry.id   AF-A0A8H7SEY9-F1
#
_cell.length_a   1.000
_cell.length_b   1.000
_cell.length_c   1.000
_cell.angle_alpha   90.00
_cell.angle_beta   90.00
_cell.angle_gamma   90.00
#
_symmetry.space_group_name_H-M   'P 1'
#
loop_
_entity.id
_entity.type
_entity.pdbx_description
1 polymer ?
#
loop_
_entity_poly.entity_id
_entity_poly.type
_entity_poly.pdbx_seq_one_letter_code
_entity_poly.pdbx_strand_id
1 'polypeptide(L)'
;MNVNNNNNNNQVTTTTTTIPLEEEYIGLDSLTDALVTVGDCFATMNQQMNNLNQANKSLQRLNRSFGAFLFAMTAHGSALQYNHIPDIKSSNRNIQQGRIEKKINKGSRRRFSSKIDISKILDVLPRQFREQSEYTKFMKKVLKGLSKEPQGYTLAGLAKVAEIPQHKVTECLKELVHSKHVLKRPHRGKLTTYQFNPDRYPSLQ
;
A
#
# COMPACT_ATOMS: atom_id res chain seq x y z
N MET A 1 39.83 4.13 -20.74
CA MET A 1 41.00 4.49 -19.91
C MET A 1 41.78 3.21 -19.59
N ASN A 2 43.04 3.32 -19.21
CA ASN A 2 44.04 2.22 -19.12
C ASN A 2 45.05 2.59 -18.00
N VAL A 3 45.79 1.69 -17.35
CA VAL A 3 45.85 0.20 -17.42
C VAL A 3 45.14 -0.40 -16.18
N ASN A 4 45.45 -1.49 -15.48
CA ASN A 4 46.45 -2.60 -15.45
C ASN A 4 45.67 -3.86 -14.98
N ASN A 5 45.99 -5.14 -15.21
CA ASN A 5 47.21 -5.89 -15.53
C ASN A 5 48.26 -5.97 -14.40
N ASN A 6 48.31 -7.09 -13.68
CA ASN A 6 49.52 -7.91 -13.68
C ASN A 6 49.22 -9.39 -13.40
N ASN A 7 50.18 -10.25 -13.74
CA ASN A 7 50.12 -11.71 -13.63
C ASN A 7 51.33 -12.22 -12.81
N ASN A 8 51.23 -13.41 -12.21
CA ASN A 8 52.23 -14.49 -12.31
C ASN A 8 52.12 -15.52 -11.18
N ASN A 9 52.15 -16.80 -11.56
CA ASN A 9 52.66 -17.87 -10.71
C ASN A 9 54.17 -17.74 -10.57
N ASN A 10 54.74 -18.28 -9.49
CA ASN A 10 56.03 -18.95 -9.55
C ASN A 10 56.10 -20.03 -8.47
N GLN A 11 56.39 -21.27 -8.86
CA GLN A 11 56.88 -22.28 -7.94
C GLN A 11 58.40 -22.13 -7.83
N VAL A 12 58.95 -22.28 -6.62
CA VAL A 12 60.38 -22.51 -6.41
C VAL A 12 60.52 -23.73 -5.51
N THR A 13 61.22 -24.76 -6.00
CA THR A 13 61.44 -26.02 -5.30
C THR A 13 62.90 -26.10 -4.88
N THR A 14 63.20 -25.95 -3.58
CA THR A 14 64.54 -26.12 -3.04
C THR A 14 64.51 -26.87 -1.71
N THR A 15 64.87 -28.15 -1.76
CA THR A 15 65.18 -28.96 -0.58
C THR A 15 66.60 -28.67 -0.09
N THR A 16 66.78 -28.39 1.20
CA THR A 16 68.05 -28.62 1.92
C THR A 16 67.77 -28.78 3.42
N THR A 17 68.31 -29.83 4.02
CA THR A 17 68.17 -30.14 5.45
C THR A 17 69.15 -29.34 6.30
N THR A 18 68.68 -28.68 7.36
CA THR A 18 69.41 -28.48 8.62
C THR A 18 68.40 -28.10 9.71
N ILE A 19 68.47 -28.76 10.87
CA ILE A 19 67.73 -28.42 12.09
C ILE A 19 68.78 -28.40 13.22
N PRO A 20 68.90 -27.30 13.97
CA PRO A 20 68.66 -27.43 15.41
C PRO A 20 67.95 -26.22 16.05
N LEU A 21 66.93 -26.52 16.86
CA LEU A 21 66.55 -25.81 18.09
C LEU A 21 66.32 -24.28 18.02
N GLU A 22 65.10 -23.90 17.66
CA GLU A 22 64.41 -22.76 18.31
C GLU A 22 63.03 -23.24 18.80
N GLU A 23 62.47 -22.56 19.81
CA GLU A 23 61.21 -22.99 20.46
C GLU A 23 59.99 -22.71 19.57
N GLU A 24 59.25 -23.76 19.21
CA GLU A 24 58.10 -23.65 18.30
C GLU A 24 56.92 -22.95 19.02
N TYR A 25 56.76 -21.63 18.80
CA TYR A 25 55.80 -20.79 19.52
C TYR A 25 54.35 -20.88 18.97
N ILE A 26 53.91 -22.10 18.63
CA ILE A 26 52.75 -22.45 17.77
C ILE A 26 51.38 -21.88 18.22
N GLY A 27 51.27 -21.37 19.45
CA GLY A 27 50.00 -21.02 20.09
C GLY A 27 49.35 -19.71 19.65
N LEU A 28 50.12 -18.70 19.23
CA LEU A 28 49.60 -17.34 19.00
C LEU A 28 49.47 -16.96 17.53
N ASP A 29 50.39 -17.38 16.66
CA ASP A 29 50.31 -17.06 15.22
C ASP A 29 49.13 -17.79 14.58
N SER A 30 48.92 -19.07 14.93
CA SER A 30 47.73 -19.86 14.58
C SER A 30 46.41 -19.18 14.99
N LEU A 31 46.36 -18.58 16.19
CA LEU A 31 45.20 -17.82 16.65
C LEU A 31 45.04 -16.50 15.87
N THR A 32 46.15 -15.87 15.49
CA THR A 32 46.15 -14.62 14.72
C THR A 32 45.64 -14.85 13.29
N ASP A 33 46.11 -15.89 12.60
CA ASP A 33 45.60 -16.30 11.29
C ASP A 33 44.12 -16.69 11.34
N ALA A 34 43.68 -17.37 12.39
CA ALA A 34 42.27 -17.69 12.61
C ALA A 34 41.42 -16.41 12.79
N LEU A 35 41.91 -15.42 13.54
CA LEU A 35 41.23 -14.13 13.72
C LEU A 35 41.20 -13.29 12.44
N VAL A 36 42.27 -13.27 11.64
CA VAL A 36 42.31 -12.64 10.31
C VAL A 36 41.29 -13.31 9.39
N THR A 37 41.29 -14.64 9.32
CA THR A 37 40.33 -15.44 8.51
C THR A 37 38.89 -15.15 8.91
N VAL A 38 38.59 -15.02 10.20
CA VAL A 38 37.27 -14.62 10.70
C VAL A 38 36.93 -13.18 10.30
N GLY A 39 37.89 -12.26 10.33
CA GLY A 39 37.74 -10.89 9.83
C GLY A 39 37.36 -10.84 8.35
N ASP A 40 38.05 -11.60 7.50
CA ASP A 40 37.77 -11.68 6.06
C ASP A 40 36.42 -12.35 5.77
N CYS A 41 36.03 -13.34 6.56
CA CYS A 41 34.67 -13.92 6.53
C CYS A 41 33.60 -12.86 6.87
N PHE A 42 33.81 -12.02 7.89
CA PHE A 42 32.89 -10.93 8.22
C PHE A 42 32.85 -9.84 7.13
N ALA A 43 34.00 -9.48 6.54
CA ALA A 43 34.07 -8.55 5.42
C ALA A 43 33.30 -9.07 4.20
N THR A 44 33.49 -10.35 3.86
CA THR A 44 32.79 -11.05 2.78
C THR A 44 31.27 -11.10 3.04
N MET A 45 30.84 -11.45 4.25
CA MET A 45 29.42 -11.48 4.61
C MET A 45 28.78 -10.09 4.53
N ASN A 46 29.49 -9.04 4.99
CA ASN A 46 29.04 -7.65 4.87
C ASN A 46 28.89 -7.24 3.39
N GLN A 47 29.83 -7.61 2.51
CA GLN A 47 29.74 -7.35 1.07
C GLN A 47 28.53 -8.09 0.45
N GLN A 48 28.32 -9.36 0.78
CA GLN A 48 27.17 -10.14 0.32
C GLN A 48 25.83 -9.55 0.78
N MET A 49 25.74 -9.10 2.03
CA MET A 49 24.54 -8.45 2.57
C MET A 49 24.23 -7.12 1.87
N ASN A 50 25.26 -6.35 1.51
CA ASN A 50 25.11 -5.13 0.72
C ASN A 50 24.65 -5.43 -0.73
N ASN A 51 25.19 -6.48 -1.36
CA ASN A 51 24.75 -6.93 -2.68
C ASN A 51 23.28 -7.37 -2.67
N LEU A 52 22.84 -8.12 -1.65
CA LEU A 52 21.45 -8.55 -1.48
C LEU A 52 20.50 -7.35 -1.24
N ASN A 53 20.94 -6.35 -0.47
CA ASN A 53 20.23 -5.09 -0.29
C ASN A 53 20.10 -4.31 -1.61
N GLN A 54 21.15 -4.29 -2.44
CA GLN A 54 21.11 -3.68 -3.79
C GLN A 54 20.18 -4.44 -4.75
N ALA A 55 20.17 -5.77 -4.72
CA ALA A 55 19.24 -6.60 -5.49
C ALA A 55 17.77 -6.33 -5.09
N ASN A 56 17.49 -6.25 -3.79
CA ASN A 56 16.17 -5.86 -3.26
C ASN A 56 15.74 -4.47 -3.75
N LYS A 57 16.61 -3.46 -3.66
CA LYS A 57 16.35 -2.10 -4.20
C LYS A 57 16.06 -2.13 -5.70
N SER A 58 16.76 -2.97 -6.47
CA SER A 58 16.55 -3.14 -7.92
C SER A 58 15.19 -3.80 -8.21
N LEU A 59 14.80 -4.85 -7.48
CA LEU A 59 13.49 -5.47 -7.57
C LEU A 59 12.35 -4.51 -7.19
N GLN A 60 12.54 -3.66 -6.19
CA GLN A 60 11.56 -2.62 -5.83
C GLN A 60 11.42 -1.56 -6.94
N ARG A 61 12.54 -1.15 -7.56
CA ARG A 61 12.54 -0.24 -8.72
C ARG A 61 11.82 -0.86 -9.92
N LEU A 62 12.10 -2.12 -10.24
CA LEU A 62 11.44 -2.89 -11.31
C LEU A 62 9.94 -3.01 -11.07
N ASN A 63 9.52 -3.39 -9.86
CA ASN A 63 8.10 -3.47 -9.50
C ASN A 63 7.37 -2.11 -9.60
N ARG A 64 8.08 -1.00 -9.33
CA ARG A 64 7.52 0.36 -9.49
C ARG A 64 7.40 0.76 -10.96
N SER A 65 8.42 0.51 -11.80
CA SER A 65 8.37 0.84 -13.23
C SER A 65 7.40 -0.05 -14.00
N PHE A 66 7.35 -1.35 -13.70
CA PHE A 66 6.37 -2.27 -14.30
C PHE A 66 4.93 -1.89 -13.91
N GLY A 67 4.69 -1.50 -12.66
CA GLY A 67 3.40 -0.98 -12.23
C GLY A 67 2.98 0.30 -12.98
N ALA A 68 3.92 1.21 -13.26
CA ALA A 68 3.67 2.40 -14.06
C ALA A 68 3.42 2.08 -15.54
N PHE A 69 4.15 1.11 -16.11
CA PHE A 69 3.92 0.61 -17.47
C PHE A 69 2.53 0.00 -17.65
N LEU A 70 2.11 -0.90 -16.74
CA LEU A 70 0.76 -1.48 -16.79
C LEU A 70 -0.34 -0.43 -16.58
N PHE A 71 -0.08 0.60 -15.76
CA PHE A 71 -1.00 1.73 -15.61
C PHE A 71 -1.12 2.55 -16.92
N ALA A 72 -0.02 2.81 -17.62
CA ALA A 72 -0.04 3.48 -18.93
C ALA A 72 -0.80 2.63 -19.97
N MET A 73 -0.51 1.33 -20.07
CA MET A 73 -1.20 0.41 -20.98
C MET A 73 -2.72 0.38 -20.73
N THR A 74 -3.16 0.34 -19.47
CA THR A 74 -4.59 0.33 -19.13
C THR A 74 -5.27 1.68 -19.38
N ALA A 75 -4.58 2.81 -19.14
CA ALA A 75 -5.09 4.14 -19.49
C ALA A 75 -5.27 4.33 -21.01
N HIS A 76 -4.32 3.86 -21.82
CA HIS A 76 -4.44 3.87 -23.28
C HIS A 76 -5.57 2.93 -23.75
N GLY A 77 -5.72 1.75 -23.14
CA GLY A 77 -6.85 0.84 -23.41
C GLY A 77 -8.21 1.50 -23.18
N SER A 78 -8.37 2.31 -22.13
CA SER A 78 -9.61 3.05 -21.88
C SER A 78 -9.85 4.24 -22.84
N ALA A 79 -8.82 4.72 -23.55
CA ALA A 79 -8.97 5.73 -24.58
C ALA A 79 -9.45 5.15 -25.93
N LEU A 80 -9.37 3.82 -26.11
CA LEU A 80 -9.79 3.13 -27.34
C LEU A 80 -11.26 2.68 -27.34
N GLN A 81 -12.11 3.26 -26.46
CA GLN A 81 -13.57 3.14 -26.62
C GLN A 81 -14.08 4.01 -27.77
N TYR A 82 -13.81 3.56 -29.00
CA TYR A 82 -14.45 4.05 -30.23
C TYR A 82 -15.95 3.69 -30.25
N ASN A 83 -16.74 4.34 -29.40
CA ASN A 83 -18.20 4.21 -29.35
C ASN A 83 -18.92 5.47 -28.84
N HIS A 84 -18.30 6.64 -29.00
CA HIS A 84 -19.05 7.90 -29.10
C HIS A 84 -18.25 8.93 -29.93
N ILE A 85 -18.81 9.40 -31.03
CA ILE A 85 -18.35 10.65 -31.65
C ILE A 85 -18.76 11.78 -30.69
N PRO A 86 -17.86 12.66 -30.22
CA PRO A 86 -18.27 13.75 -29.33
C PRO A 86 -19.17 14.72 -30.10
N ASP A 87 -20.41 14.93 -29.62
CA ASP A 87 -21.29 15.95 -30.18
C ASP A 87 -20.64 17.33 -29.98
N ILE A 88 -20.56 18.11 -31.06
CA ILE A 88 -19.77 19.35 -31.17
C ILE A 88 -20.57 20.53 -30.57
N LYS A 89 -21.31 20.27 -29.48
CA LYS A 89 -22.27 21.19 -28.84
C LYS A 89 -22.12 21.23 -27.31
N SER A 90 -20.89 21.17 -26.83
CA SER A 90 -20.53 21.44 -25.42
C SER A 90 -19.16 22.11 -25.27
N SER A 91 -18.88 23.09 -26.14
CA SER A 91 -17.74 24.00 -25.93
C SER A 91 -17.96 24.84 -24.66
N ASN A 92 -16.87 25.26 -24.03
CA ASN A 92 -16.80 26.02 -22.77
C ASN A 92 -17.39 25.35 -21.51
N ARG A 93 -16.53 24.61 -20.79
CA ARG A 93 -16.30 24.92 -19.35
C ARG A 93 -14.93 24.43 -18.83
N ASN A 94 -14.12 25.39 -18.42
CA ASN A 94 -13.02 25.30 -17.44
C ASN A 94 -11.91 24.27 -17.69
N ILE A 95 -10.88 24.69 -18.43
CA ILE A 95 -9.51 24.23 -18.18
C ILE A 95 -9.04 24.88 -16.86
N GLN A 96 -9.12 24.13 -15.75
CA GLN A 96 -8.35 24.43 -14.53
C GLN A 96 -7.79 23.14 -13.92
N GLN A 97 -6.58 23.24 -13.40
CA GLN A 97 -5.81 22.11 -12.87
C GLN A 97 -6.31 21.70 -11.48
N GLY A 98 -6.44 20.39 -11.22
CA GLY A 98 -6.89 19.89 -9.92
C GLY A 98 -6.50 18.43 -9.67
N ARG A 99 -5.74 18.20 -8.60
CA ARG A 99 -5.27 16.86 -8.15
C ARG A 99 -6.39 15.82 -8.12
N ILE A 100 -6.17 14.66 -8.74
CA ILE A 100 -6.91 13.43 -8.42
C ILE A 100 -5.93 12.34 -7.97
N GLU A 101 -5.57 12.37 -6.68
CA GLU A 101 -4.89 11.25 -6.02
C GLU A 101 -5.86 10.06 -5.84
N LYS A 102 -6.04 9.26 -6.89
CA LYS A 102 -6.65 7.93 -6.74
C LYS A 102 -5.58 6.94 -6.31
N LYS A 103 -5.43 6.79 -4.98
CA LYS A 103 -4.61 5.73 -4.35
C LYS A 103 -5.06 4.36 -4.85
N ILE A 104 -4.33 3.78 -5.81
CA ILE A 104 -4.57 2.43 -6.32
C ILE A 104 -4.17 1.44 -5.22
N ASN A 105 -5.11 1.13 -4.35
CA ASN A 105 -4.90 0.35 -3.15
C ASN A 105 -4.51 -1.09 -3.53
N LYS A 106 -3.26 -1.51 -3.28
CA LYS A 106 -2.80 -2.87 -3.63
C LYS A 106 -3.70 -3.93 -2.96
N GLY A 107 -4.40 -4.67 -3.82
CA GLY A 107 -5.27 -5.79 -3.49
C GLY A 107 -4.50 -7.02 -3.01
N SER A 108 -3.82 -6.91 -1.87
CA SER A 108 -3.80 -8.06 -0.95
C SER A 108 -5.25 -8.47 -0.69
N ARG A 109 -5.52 -9.78 -0.58
CA ARG A 109 -6.86 -10.33 -0.28
C ARG A 109 -7.23 -10.01 1.18
N ARG A 110 -7.52 -8.73 1.46
CA ARG A 110 -7.86 -8.22 2.78
C ARG A 110 -9.26 -8.71 3.15
N ARG A 111 -9.26 -9.85 3.84
CA ARG A 111 -10.40 -10.41 4.56
C ARG A 111 -11.13 -9.29 5.31
N PHE A 112 -12.46 -9.24 5.20
CA PHE A 112 -13.29 -8.26 5.90
C PHE A 112 -12.98 -8.30 7.41
N SER A 113 -12.65 -7.14 7.97
CA SER A 113 -12.75 -6.98 9.41
C SER A 113 -14.18 -6.54 9.72
N SER A 114 -14.91 -7.36 10.48
CA SER A 114 -16.20 -6.97 11.11
C SER A 114 -16.07 -5.76 12.05
N LYS A 115 -14.83 -5.32 12.28
CA LYS A 115 -14.43 -4.02 12.81
C LYS A 115 -14.19 -3.07 11.62
N ILE A 116 -15.20 -2.32 11.23
CA ILE A 116 -15.03 -1.13 10.38
C ILE A 116 -14.44 -0.02 11.26
N ASP A 117 -13.33 0.58 10.85
CA ASP A 117 -12.67 1.67 11.59
C ASP A 117 -13.49 2.98 11.51
N ILE A 118 -14.55 3.09 12.31
CA ILE A 118 -15.46 4.25 12.34
C ILE A 118 -14.68 5.57 12.51
N SER A 119 -13.64 5.59 13.35
CA SER A 119 -12.78 6.77 13.51
C SER A 119 -12.14 7.22 12.20
N LYS A 120 -11.59 6.29 11.40
CA LYS A 120 -10.96 6.61 10.10
C LYS A 120 -11.97 7.07 9.04
N ILE A 121 -13.27 6.85 9.24
CA ILE A 121 -14.33 7.47 8.44
C ILE A 121 -14.54 8.91 8.90
N LEU A 122 -14.75 9.14 10.21
CA LEU A 122 -14.92 10.46 10.79
C LEU A 122 -13.74 11.42 10.51
N ASP A 123 -12.52 10.88 10.46
CA ASP A 123 -11.30 11.65 10.18
C ASP A 123 -11.18 12.17 8.73
N VAL A 124 -12.00 11.64 7.81
CA VAL A 124 -12.06 12.01 6.39
C VAL A 124 -13.26 12.92 6.07
N LEU A 125 -14.23 13.03 6.99
CA LEU A 125 -15.42 13.88 6.82
C LEU A 125 -15.11 15.38 7.04
N PRO A 126 -15.93 16.29 6.48
CA PRO A 126 -15.80 17.73 6.71
C PRO A 126 -15.83 18.11 8.20
N ARG A 127 -15.14 19.20 8.54
CA ARG A 127 -14.95 19.70 9.92
C ARG A 127 -16.23 19.76 10.76
N GLN A 128 -17.36 20.10 10.12
CA GLN A 128 -18.71 20.12 10.70
C GLN A 128 -19.10 18.78 11.36
N PHE A 129 -18.79 17.64 10.74
CA PHE A 129 -19.09 16.29 11.25
C PHE A 129 -17.99 15.72 12.16
N ARG A 130 -16.96 16.51 12.46
CA ARG A 130 -15.80 16.14 13.29
C ARG A 130 -15.87 16.83 14.65
N GLU A 131 -15.98 18.15 14.64
CA GLU A 131 -15.93 19.00 15.85
C GLU A 131 -17.32 19.21 16.50
N GLN A 132 -18.40 19.21 15.70
CA GLN A 132 -19.74 19.50 16.23
C GLN A 132 -20.33 18.24 16.91
N SER A 133 -20.11 18.16 18.23
CA SER A 133 -20.37 17.00 19.11
C SER A 133 -21.63 16.18 18.79
N GLU A 134 -22.75 16.84 18.47
CA GLU A 134 -24.01 16.16 18.15
C GLU A 134 -23.99 15.45 16.79
N TYR A 135 -23.54 16.12 15.73
CA TYR A 135 -23.39 15.50 14.40
C TYR A 135 -22.37 14.36 14.44
N THR A 136 -21.29 14.49 15.21
CA THR A 136 -20.33 13.40 15.41
C THR A 136 -20.96 12.20 16.14
N LYS A 137 -21.86 12.42 17.12
CA LYS A 137 -22.63 11.35 17.80
C LYS A 137 -23.64 10.70 16.84
N PHE A 138 -24.39 11.50 16.08
CA PHE A 138 -25.36 11.01 15.09
C PHE A 138 -24.67 10.20 13.99
N MET A 139 -23.56 10.69 13.45
CA MET A 139 -22.74 9.98 12.47
C MET A 139 -22.20 8.65 13.03
N LYS A 140 -21.72 8.61 14.28
CA LYS A 140 -21.32 7.36 14.96
C LYS A 140 -22.48 6.37 15.09
N LYS A 141 -23.68 6.81 15.50
CA LYS A 141 -24.88 5.95 15.57
C LYS A 141 -25.30 5.45 14.18
N VAL A 142 -25.32 6.30 13.16
CA VAL A 142 -25.63 5.94 11.76
C VAL A 142 -24.65 4.90 11.21
N LEU A 143 -23.35 5.11 11.38
CA LEU A 143 -22.30 4.17 10.96
C LEU A 143 -22.39 2.84 11.73
N LYS A 144 -22.66 2.87 13.05
CA LYS A 144 -22.90 1.66 13.86
C LYS A 144 -24.17 0.92 13.44
N GLY A 145 -25.21 1.64 13.01
CA GLY A 145 -26.43 1.08 12.42
C GLY A 145 -26.11 0.33 11.12
N LEU A 146 -25.59 1.05 10.12
CA LEU A 146 -25.16 0.48 8.82
C LEU A 146 -24.15 -0.68 8.96
N SER A 147 -23.39 -0.74 10.04
CA SER A 147 -22.42 -1.82 10.30
C SER A 147 -23.05 -3.12 10.84
N LYS A 148 -24.33 -3.11 11.22
CA LYS A 148 -25.04 -4.33 11.66
C LYS A 148 -25.51 -5.19 10.49
N GLU A 149 -25.83 -4.58 9.35
CA GLU A 149 -26.53 -5.26 8.25
C GLU A 149 -25.90 -4.91 6.90
N PRO A 150 -25.06 -5.81 6.33
CA PRO A 150 -24.33 -5.53 5.10
C PRO A 150 -25.23 -5.45 3.86
N GLN A 151 -26.52 -5.83 3.95
CA GLN A 151 -27.53 -5.60 2.91
C GLN A 151 -27.87 -4.10 2.75
N GLY A 152 -27.69 -3.30 3.81
CA GLY A 152 -27.98 -1.87 3.84
C GLY A 152 -29.42 -1.53 4.22
N TYR A 153 -29.62 -0.37 4.87
CA TYR A 153 -30.91 0.05 5.42
C TYR A 153 -31.68 0.99 4.49
N THR A 154 -33.02 0.95 4.55
CA THR A 154 -33.85 2.06 4.07
C THR A 154 -33.72 3.27 5.01
N LEU A 155 -33.97 4.48 4.51
CA LEU A 155 -33.88 5.72 5.30
C LEU A 155 -34.74 5.67 6.59
N ALA A 156 -35.97 5.17 6.49
CA ALA A 156 -36.87 5.03 7.64
C ALA A 156 -36.45 3.91 8.61
N GLY A 157 -35.92 2.79 8.10
CA GLY A 157 -35.33 1.74 8.94
C GLY A 157 -34.13 2.24 9.73
N LEU A 158 -33.22 2.97 9.07
CA LEU A 158 -32.02 3.51 9.70
C LEU A 158 -32.33 4.58 10.76
N ALA A 159 -33.35 5.43 10.53
CA ALA A 159 -33.81 6.40 11.51
C ALA A 159 -34.35 5.73 12.80
N LYS A 160 -35.08 4.62 12.66
CA LYS A 160 -35.53 3.79 13.80
C LYS A 160 -34.35 3.10 14.50
N VAL A 161 -33.47 2.42 13.75
CA VAL A 161 -32.31 1.67 14.29
C VAL A 161 -31.27 2.56 14.97
N ALA A 162 -31.17 3.83 14.58
CA ALA A 162 -30.25 4.80 15.17
C ALA A 162 -30.89 5.71 16.23
N GLU A 163 -32.22 5.75 16.36
CA GLU A 163 -32.96 6.68 17.24
C GLU A 163 -32.62 8.15 16.92
N ILE A 164 -32.73 8.55 15.65
CA ILE A 164 -32.35 9.91 15.17
C ILE A 164 -33.45 10.46 14.26
N PRO A 165 -33.81 11.75 14.36
CA PRO A 165 -34.71 12.42 13.42
C PRO A 165 -34.29 12.22 11.96
N GLN A 166 -35.25 11.86 11.10
CA GLN A 166 -35.00 11.48 9.70
C GLN A 166 -34.23 12.55 8.89
N HIS A 167 -34.41 13.84 9.21
CA HIS A 167 -33.65 14.92 8.56
C HIS A 167 -32.15 14.86 8.90
N LYS A 168 -31.77 14.62 10.17
CA LYS A 168 -30.36 14.44 10.58
C LYS A 168 -29.73 13.17 10.00
N VAL A 169 -30.50 12.08 9.88
CA VAL A 169 -30.04 10.89 9.15
C VAL A 169 -29.80 11.20 7.66
N THR A 170 -30.66 12.01 7.05
CA THR A 170 -30.53 12.42 5.63
C THR A 170 -29.30 13.31 5.41
N GLU A 171 -29.04 14.27 6.30
CA GLU A 171 -27.81 15.10 6.30
C GLU A 171 -26.55 14.21 6.42
N CYS A 172 -26.52 13.27 7.37
CA CYS A 172 -25.40 12.36 7.55
C CYS A 172 -25.19 11.44 6.32
N LEU A 173 -26.28 10.88 5.76
CA LEU A 173 -26.20 10.03 4.57
C LEU A 173 -25.75 10.78 3.31
N LYS A 174 -26.16 12.05 3.14
CA LYS A 174 -25.70 12.90 2.04
C LYS A 174 -24.19 13.01 2.04
N GLU A 175 -23.59 13.26 3.21
CA GLU A 175 -22.14 13.39 3.33
C GLU A 175 -21.41 12.04 3.20
N LEU A 176 -21.95 10.96 3.77
CA LEU A 176 -21.39 9.60 3.61
C LEU A 176 -21.41 9.09 2.15
N VAL A 177 -22.39 9.53 1.36
CA VAL A 177 -22.45 9.27 -0.09
C VAL A 177 -21.48 10.18 -0.86
N HIS A 178 -21.39 11.47 -0.51
CA HIS A 178 -20.44 12.41 -1.15
C HIS A 178 -18.98 11.96 -0.96
N SER A 179 -18.62 11.59 0.26
CA SER A 179 -17.31 11.03 0.64
C SER A 179 -17.09 9.56 0.20
N LYS A 180 -18.09 8.94 -0.45
CA LYS A 180 -18.06 7.61 -1.09
C LYS A 180 -17.85 6.42 -0.14
N HIS A 181 -18.16 6.60 1.15
CA HIS A 181 -18.18 5.49 2.12
C HIS A 181 -19.49 4.69 2.05
N VAL A 182 -20.60 5.34 1.68
CA VAL A 182 -21.92 4.72 1.49
C VAL A 182 -22.34 4.83 0.02
N LEU A 183 -23.02 3.81 -0.49
CA LEU A 183 -23.68 3.81 -1.79
C LEU A 183 -25.20 3.88 -1.61
N LYS A 184 -25.83 4.72 -2.44
CA LYS A 184 -27.29 4.82 -2.59
C LYS A 184 -27.73 3.84 -3.67
N ARG A 185 -28.36 2.71 -3.32
CA ARG A 185 -28.91 1.76 -4.29
C ARG A 185 -30.41 2.06 -4.53
N PRO A 186 -30.81 2.61 -5.69
CA PRO A 186 -32.21 2.57 -6.11
C PRO A 186 -32.55 1.13 -6.53
N HIS A 187 -33.65 0.57 -6.01
CA HIS A 187 -34.19 -0.72 -6.42
C HIS A 187 -35.55 -0.48 -7.08
N ARG A 188 -35.77 -1.02 -8.29
CA ARG A 188 -37.03 -0.80 -9.02
C ARG A 188 -38.22 -1.26 -8.16
N GLY A 189 -39.20 -0.37 -7.96
CA GLY A 189 -40.41 -0.64 -7.17
C GLY A 189 -40.24 -0.70 -5.65
N LYS A 190 -39.07 -0.38 -5.07
CA LYS A 190 -38.87 -0.37 -3.60
C LYS A 190 -38.18 0.91 -3.12
N LEU A 191 -38.29 1.20 -1.83
CA LEU A 191 -37.58 2.30 -1.19
C LEU A 191 -36.06 2.15 -1.40
N THR A 192 -35.38 3.27 -1.62
CA THR A 192 -33.92 3.31 -1.77
C THR A 192 -33.22 2.78 -0.51
N THR A 193 -32.27 1.87 -0.69
CA THR A 193 -31.39 1.38 0.38
C THR A 193 -30.03 2.07 0.36
N TYR A 194 -29.45 2.22 1.54
CA TYR A 194 -28.13 2.80 1.78
C TYR A 194 -27.23 1.71 2.36
N GLN A 195 -26.17 1.38 1.64
CA GLN A 195 -25.25 0.28 1.96
C GLN A 195 -23.84 0.84 2.10
N PHE A 196 -22.99 0.26 2.96
CA PHE A 196 -21.55 0.54 2.86
C PHE A 196 -21.01 0.18 1.47
N ASN A 197 -20.08 0.98 0.96
CA ASN A 197 -19.46 0.75 -0.33
C ASN A 197 -18.57 -0.52 -0.30
N PRO A 198 -18.88 -1.59 -1.03
CA PRO A 198 -18.09 -2.82 -1.02
C PRO A 198 -16.66 -2.60 -1.55
N ASP A 199 -16.41 -1.60 -2.41
CA ASP A 199 -15.08 -1.27 -2.91
C ASP A 199 -14.16 -0.70 -1.80
N ARG A 200 -14.74 -0.20 -0.71
CA ARG A 200 -14.02 0.29 0.47
C ARG A 200 -14.15 -0.62 1.69
N TYR A 201 -15.27 -1.33 1.81
CA TYR A 201 -15.64 -2.19 2.93
C TYR A 201 -16.20 -3.53 2.42
N PRO A 202 -15.38 -4.37 1.75
CA PRO A 202 -15.84 -5.61 1.13
C PRO A 202 -16.23 -6.62 2.21
N SER A 203 -17.52 -6.94 2.32
CA SER A 203 -18.06 -7.88 3.31
C SER A 203 -17.59 -9.32 3.05
N LEU A 204 -17.14 -10.01 4.10
CA LEU A 204 -17.12 -11.47 4.12
C LEU A 204 -18.57 -11.95 4.21
N GLN A 205 -18.92 -12.85 3.30
CA GLN A 205 -19.84 -13.94 3.56
C GLN A 205 -19.00 -15.18 3.90
#